data_AF-A0A356R1E3-F1
#
_entry.id   AF-A0A356R1E3-F1
#
_cell.length_a   1.000
_cell.length_b   1.000
_cell.length_c   1.000
_cell.angle_alpha   90.00
_cell.angle_beta   90.00
_cell.angle_gamma   90.00
#
_symmetry.space_group_name_H-M   'P 1'
#
loop_
_entity.id
_entity.type
_entity.pdbx_description
1 polymer ?
#
loop_
_entity_poly.entity_id
_entity_poly.type
_entity_poly.pdbx_seq_one_letter_code
_entity_poly.pdbx_strand_id
1 'polypeptide(L)'
;MAGAPLKTLEGHNLGTLCVIDRVSRELTQNQMKSLQALCRQAVAQMELRRQLTERDCTLKQLKDAVNEVEIPNGWLPICANCKVIRNEKGEWVPTESCIRDRSEAEFIHGICPSCKKDGVSQ
;
A
#
# COMPACT_ATOMS: atom_id res chain seq x y z
N MET A 1 7.39 32.62 29.49
CA MET A 1 7.43 31.55 28.46
C MET A 1 8.86 31.13 28.27
N ALA A 2 9.13 29.82 28.17
CA ALA A 2 10.46 29.31 27.85
C ALA A 2 10.42 28.56 26.52
N GLY A 3 11.29 28.92 25.58
CA GLY A 3 11.33 28.33 24.24
C GLY A 3 12.66 27.64 23.98
N ALA A 4 12.62 26.51 23.27
CA ALA A 4 13.80 25.82 22.78
C ALA A 4 13.64 25.49 21.28
N PRO A 5 14.68 25.70 20.46
CA PRO A 5 14.55 25.57 19.01
C PRO A 5 14.44 24.10 18.59
N LEU A 6 13.55 23.83 17.64
CA LEU A 6 13.43 22.57 16.93
C LEU A 6 14.33 22.63 15.70
N LYS A 7 15.55 22.09 15.82
CA LYS A 7 16.54 22.05 14.76
C LYS A 7 16.79 20.62 14.30
N THR A 8 16.88 20.41 13.00
CA THR A 8 17.37 19.15 12.45
C THR A 8 18.87 18.97 12.76
N LEU A 9 19.38 17.74 12.60
CA LEU A 9 20.82 17.46 12.72
C LEU A 9 21.66 18.26 11.72
N GLU A 10 21.07 18.63 10.59
CA GLU A 10 21.68 19.45 9.54
C GLU A 10 21.60 20.95 9.83
N GLY A 11 20.99 21.36 10.95
CA GLY A 11 20.90 22.76 11.38
C GLY A 11 19.69 23.54 10.86
N HIS A 12 18.79 22.91 10.11
CA HIS A 12 17.56 23.56 9.62
C HIS A 12 16.57 23.84 10.77
N ASN A 13 16.06 25.06 10.84
CA ASN A 13 15.06 25.49 11.82
C ASN A 13 13.66 25.06 11.40
N LEU A 14 13.05 24.13 12.15
CA LEU A 14 11.66 23.71 11.96
C LEU A 14 10.67 24.53 12.80
N GLY A 15 11.15 25.18 13.87
CA GLY A 15 10.33 26.01 14.75
C GLY A 15 10.87 26.07 16.18
N THR A 16 9.99 26.33 17.15
CA THR A 16 10.35 26.43 18.58
C THR A 16 9.35 25.64 19.42
N LEU A 17 9.83 24.80 20.32
CA LEU A 17 9.02 24.19 21.37
C LEU A 17 8.92 25.17 22.54
N CYS A 18 7.71 25.66 22.81
CA CYS A 18 7.46 26.63 23.86
C CYS A 18 6.70 26.00 25.03
N VAL A 19 7.23 26.16 26.24
CA VAL A 19 6.49 25.92 27.48
C VAL A 19 5.70 27.19 27.81
N ILE A 20 4.38 27.04 27.82
CA ILE A 20 3.44 28.09 28.16
C ILE A 20 3.15 27.98 29.67
N ASP A 21 3.49 29.02 30.42
CA ASP A 21 3.18 29.15 31.86
C ASP A 21 2.50 30.51 32.10
N ARG A 22 1.56 30.55 33.05
CA ARG A 22 0.84 31.78 33.46
C ARG A 22 1.59 32.57 34.53
N VAL A 23 2.58 31.96 35.18
CA VAL A 23 3.44 32.59 36.19
C VAL A 23 4.89 32.43 35.74
N SER A 24 5.69 33.50 35.79
CA SER A 24 7.09 33.44 35.38
C SER A 24 7.91 32.65 36.40
N ARG A 25 8.60 31.59 35.94
CA ARG A 25 9.54 30.79 36.75
C ARG A 25 10.89 30.76 36.05
N GLU A 26 11.97 30.82 36.83
CA GLU A 26 13.31 30.56 36.31
C GLU A 26 13.50 29.05 36.11
N LEU A 27 13.90 28.65 34.91
CA LEU A 27 14.19 27.25 34.63
C LEU A 27 15.54 26.88 35.22
N THR A 28 15.54 25.84 36.06
CA THR A 28 16.78 25.22 36.53
C THR A 28 17.53 24.55 35.36
N GLN A 29 18.84 24.35 35.49
CA GLN A 29 19.64 23.67 34.46
C GLN A 29 19.10 22.27 34.10
N ASN A 30 18.56 21.52 35.07
CA ASN A 30 17.97 20.21 34.81
C ASN A 30 16.70 20.32 33.96
N GLN A 31 15.84 21.30 34.21
CA GLN A 31 14.66 21.55 33.38
C GLN A 31 15.04 21.97 31.97
N MET A 32 16.10 22.77 31.81
CA MET A 32 16.62 23.16 30.50
C MET A 32 17.13 21.95 29.70
N LYS A 33 17.88 21.05 30.35
CA LYS A 33 18.36 19.79 29.74
C LYS A 33 17.19 18.90 29.31
N SER A 34 16.16 18.77 30.14
CA SER A 34 14.96 18.01 29.81
C SER A 34 14.20 18.63 28.63
N LEU A 35 14.05 19.95 28.59
CA LEU A 35 13.42 20.66 27.47
C LEU A 35 14.18 20.44 26.16
N GLN A 36 15.52 20.49 26.19
CA GLN A 36 16.36 20.18 25.03
C GLN A 36 16.21 18.71 24.58
N ALA A 37 16.12 17.76 25.52
CA ALA A 37 15.88 16.36 25.19
C ALA A 37 14.52 16.16 24.49
N LEU A 38 13.47 16.83 24.98
CA LEU A 38 12.15 16.81 24.35
C LEU A 38 12.17 17.42 22.95
N CYS A 39 12.91 18.51 22.74
CA CYS A 39 13.06 19.10 21.41
C CYS A 39 13.69 18.12 20.43
N ARG A 40 14.78 17.45 20.83
CA ARG A 40 15.43 16.43 20.00
C ARG A 40 14.48 15.28 19.66
N GLN A 41 13.72 14.81 20.65
CA GLN A 41 12.75 13.74 20.43
C GLN A 41 11.61 14.17 19.50
N ALA A 42 11.10 15.41 19.64
CA ALA A 42 10.07 15.95 18.76
C ALA A 42 10.57 16.04 17.31
N VAL A 43 11.79 16.55 17.09
CA VAL A 43 12.40 16.60 15.76
C VAL A 43 12.57 15.19 15.17
N ALA A 44 13.06 14.23 15.96
CA ALA A 44 13.21 12.85 15.49
C ALA A 44 11.86 12.23 15.07
N GLN A 45 10.78 12.52 15.80
CA GLN A 45 9.43 12.06 15.44
C GLN A 45 8.88 12.74 14.20
N MET A 46 9.15 14.03 13.99
CA MET A 46 8.77 14.75 12.77
C MET A 46 9.48 14.15 11.55
N GLU A 47 10.78 13.90 11.67
CA GLU A 47 11.60 13.32 10.61
C GLU A 47 11.14 11.90 10.25
N LEU A 48 10.85 11.06 11.26
CA LEU A 48 10.29 9.73 11.02
C LEU A 48 8.95 9.79 10.27
N ARG A 49 8.05 10.70 10.65
CA ARG A 49 6.75 10.87 9.97
C ARG A 49 6.91 11.34 8.52
N ARG A 50 7.87 12.22 8.25
CA ARG A 50 8.22 12.66 6.90
C ARG A 50 8.65 11.47 6.04
N GLN A 51 9.60 10.67 6.54
CA GLN A 51 10.10 9.50 5.84
C GLN A 51 9.02 8.45 5.56
N LEU A 52 8.12 8.20 6.53
CA LEU A 52 6.99 7.28 6.33
C LEU A 52 6.05 7.79 5.23
N THR A 53 5.72 9.08 5.23
CA THR A 53 4.87 9.69 4.21
C THR A 53 5.50 9.60 2.82
N GLU A 54 6.80 9.88 2.71
CA GLU A 54 7.54 9.78 1.44
C GLU A 54 7.61 8.36 0.91
N ARG A 55 7.88 7.40 1.80
CA ARG A 55 7.83 5.98 1.47
C ARG A 55 6.45 5.58 0.96
N ASP A 56 5.39 6.01 1.63
CA ASP A 56 4.01 5.66 1.27
C ASP A 56 3.60 6.27 -0.08
N CYS A 57 4.00 7.51 -0.36
CA CYS A 57 3.84 8.12 -1.68
C CYS A 57 4.59 7.33 -2.77
N THR A 58 5.84 6.95 -2.52
CA THR A 58 6.66 6.18 -3.47
C THR A 58 6.05 4.80 -3.72
N LEU A 59 5.61 4.10 -2.67
CA LEU A 59 4.93 2.82 -2.78
C LEU A 59 3.62 2.93 -3.57
N LYS A 60 2.88 4.03 -3.39
CA LYS A 60 1.67 4.28 -4.18
C LYS A 60 2.02 4.45 -5.66
N GLN A 61 3.00 5.28 -6.00
CA GLN A 61 3.45 5.47 -7.39
C GLN A 61 3.89 4.16 -8.05
N LEU A 62 4.65 3.33 -7.34
CA LEU A 62 5.06 2.02 -7.85
C LEU A 62 3.86 1.09 -8.08
N LYS A 63 2.90 1.06 -7.15
CA LYS A 63 1.68 0.26 -7.32
C LYS A 63 0.83 0.73 -8.49
N ASP A 64 0.69 2.05 -8.65
CA ASP A 64 -0.07 2.65 -9.74
C ASP A 64 0.59 2.30 -11.09
N ALA A 65 1.91 2.44 -11.20
CA ALA A 65 2.66 2.06 -12.41
C ALA A 65 2.57 0.55 -12.74
N VAL A 66 2.52 -0.33 -11.73
CA VAL A 66 2.30 -1.77 -11.94
C VAL A 66 0.87 -2.05 -12.41
N ASN A 67 -0.11 -1.32 -11.89
CA ASN A 67 -1.51 -1.48 -12.30
C ASN A 67 -1.82 -0.88 -13.68
N GLU A 68 -1.02 0.09 -14.14
CA GLU A 68 -1.06 0.65 -15.49
C GLU A 68 -0.55 -0.32 -16.56
N VAL A 69 -0.02 -1.49 -16.19
CA VAL A 69 0.22 -2.57 -17.15
C VAL A 69 -1.14 -3.09 -17.61
N GLU A 70 -1.66 -2.47 -18.66
CA GLU A 70 -2.87 -2.89 -19.34
C GLU A 70 -2.68 -4.34 -19.79
N ILE A 71 -3.54 -5.22 -19.30
CA ILE A 71 -3.70 -6.55 -19.86
C ILE A 71 -4.09 -6.33 -21.33
N PRO A 72 -3.26 -6.71 -22.32
CA PRO A 72 -3.52 -6.36 -23.71
C PRO A 72 -4.92 -6.81 -24.13
N ASN A 73 -5.61 -6.00 -24.93
CA ASN A 73 -6.92 -6.33 -25.47
C ASN A 73 -6.92 -7.77 -26.01
N GLY A 74 -7.79 -8.63 -25.46
CA GLY A 74 -7.89 -10.05 -25.82
C GLY A 74 -7.33 -11.05 -24.81
N TRP A 75 -6.60 -10.60 -23.77
CA TRP A 75 -6.14 -11.48 -22.70
C TRP A 75 -7.23 -11.66 -21.64
N LEU A 76 -7.64 -12.91 -21.43
CA LEU A 76 -8.65 -13.30 -20.45
C LEU A 76 -7.98 -13.84 -19.18
N PRO A 77 -8.01 -13.11 -18.05
CA PRO A 77 -7.52 -13.63 -16.79
C PRO A 77 -8.29 -14.88 -16.36
N ILE A 78 -7.56 -15.98 -16.14
CA ILE A 78 -8.09 -17.28 -15.70
C ILE A 78 -7.62 -17.58 -14.27
N CYS A 79 -8.52 -18.04 -13.41
CA CYS A 79 -8.18 -18.44 -12.05
C CYS A 79 -7.23 -19.64 -12.08
N ALA A 80 -6.05 -19.51 -11.48
CA ALA A 80 -5.06 -20.59 -11.46
C ALA A 80 -5.60 -21.88 -10.79
N ASN A 81 -6.51 -21.72 -9.82
CA ASN A 81 -7.06 -22.80 -9.00
C ASN A 81 -8.27 -23.53 -9.63
N CYS A 82 -9.34 -22.79 -9.98
CA CYS A 82 -10.59 -23.39 -10.46
C CYS A 82 -10.86 -23.16 -11.96
N LYS A 83 -9.92 -22.54 -12.69
CA LYS A 83 -9.97 -22.32 -14.14
C LYS A 83 -11.16 -21.49 -14.67
N VAL A 84 -11.91 -20.80 -13.80
CA VAL A 84 -12.93 -19.81 -14.21
C VAL A 84 -12.27 -18.53 -14.75
N ILE A 85 -12.94 -17.82 -15.65
CA ILE A 85 -12.42 -16.63 -16.33
C ILE A 85 -13.05 -15.38 -15.74
N ARG A 86 -12.27 -14.31 -15.60
CA ARG A 86 -12.81 -12.99 -15.26
C ARG A 86 -13.17 -12.22 -16.53
N ASN A 87 -14.45 -11.91 -16.70
CA ASN A 87 -15.00 -11.25 -17.89
C ASN A 87 -14.66 -9.74 -17.92
N GLU A 88 -15.09 -9.04 -18.98
CA GLU A 88 -14.92 -7.58 -19.15
C GLU A 88 -15.60 -6.76 -18.05
N LYS A 89 -16.69 -7.27 -17.45
CA LYS A 89 -17.38 -6.63 -16.33
C LYS A 89 -16.64 -6.84 -15.00
N GLY A 90 -15.54 -7.59 -15.01
CA GLY A 90 -14.75 -7.92 -13.83
C GLY A 90 -15.32 -9.05 -12.98
N GLU A 91 -16.31 -9.79 -13.48
CA GLU A 91 -16.99 -10.90 -12.80
C GLU A 91 -16.32 -12.24 -13.14
N TRP A 92 -16.25 -13.15 -12.17
CA TRP A 92 -15.75 -14.52 -12.39
C TRP A 92 -16.86 -15.41 -12.92
N VAL A 93 -16.70 -15.89 -14.14
CA VAL A 93 -17.68 -16.72 -14.85
C VAL A 93 -17.04 -18.03 -15.33
N PRO A 94 -17.83 -19.10 -15.54
CA PRO A 94 -17.35 -20.31 -16.19
C PRO A 94 -16.75 -19.99 -17.57
N THR A 95 -15.72 -20.76 -17.95
CA THR A 95 -14.98 -20.56 -19.22
C THR A 95 -15.91 -20.65 -20.42
N GLU A 96 -16.85 -21.58 -20.40
CA GLU A 96 -17.84 -21.82 -21.44
C GLU A 96 -18.75 -20.61 -21.64
N SER A 97 -19.17 -19.96 -20.55
CA SER A 97 -19.98 -18.73 -20.61
C SER A 97 -19.21 -17.60 -21.29
N CYS A 98 -17.93 -17.41 -20.91
CA CYS A 98 -17.10 -16.37 -21.51
C CYS A 98 -16.85 -16.59 -23.01
N ILE A 99 -16.66 -17.83 -23.45
CA ILE A 99 -16.45 -18.17 -24.86
C ILE A 99 -17.75 -18.01 -25.66
N ARG A 100 -18.90 -18.41 -25.11
CA ARG A 100 -20.21 -18.27 -25.76
C ARG A 100 -20.58 -16.80 -26.00
N ASP A 101 -20.26 -15.92 -25.06
CA ASP A 101 -20.53 -14.48 -25.22
C ASP A 101 -19.70 -13.83 -26.34
N ARG A 102 -18.61 -14.49 -26.78
CA ARG A 102 -17.63 -13.96 -27.73
C ARG A 102 -17.51 -14.76 -29.03
N SER A 103 -18.26 -15.86 -29.18
CA SER A 103 -18.21 -16.75 -30.35
C SER A 103 -19.51 -17.52 -30.52
N GLU A 104 -19.73 -18.07 -31.71
CA GLU A 104 -20.88 -18.94 -32.00
C GLU A 104 -20.69 -20.38 -31.45
N ALA A 105 -19.73 -20.61 -30.54
CA ALA A 105 -19.42 -21.94 -30.05
C ALA A 105 -20.50 -22.48 -29.09
N GLU A 106 -21.00 -23.67 -29.39
CA GLU A 106 -21.80 -24.48 -28.47
C GLU A 106 -20.94 -25.59 -27.86
N PHE A 107 -21.15 -25.84 -26.56
CA PHE A 107 -20.36 -26.80 -25.80
C PHE A 107 -21.15 -28.08 -25.58
N ILE A 108 -20.52 -29.21 -25.93
CA ILE A 108 -20.99 -30.55 -25.62
C ILE A 108 -20.03 -31.22 -24.65
N HIS A 109 -20.54 -32.17 -23.86
CA HIS A 109 -19.72 -32.91 -22.91
C HIS A 109 -19.05 -34.10 -23.62
N GLY A 110 -17.75 -34.28 -23.35
CA GLY A 110 -16.96 -35.41 -23.85
C GLY A 110 -15.82 -35.74 -22.87
N ILE A 111 -15.30 -36.96 -22.96
CA ILE A 111 -14.18 -37.43 -22.13
C ILE A 111 -13.00 -37.67 -23.06
N CYS A 112 -11.88 -36.98 -22.85
CA CYS A 112 -10.68 -37.16 -23.67
C CYS A 112 -9.98 -38.51 -23.37
N PRO A 113 -9.15 -39.02 -24.31
CA PRO A 113 -8.50 -40.33 -24.14
C PRO A 113 -7.59 -40.45 -22.91
N SER A 114 -7.04 -39.36 -22.38
CA SER A 114 -6.26 -39.37 -21.13
C SER A 114 -7.18 -39.56 -19.93
N CYS A 115 -8.23 -38.75 -19.79
CA CYS A 115 -9.18 -38.88 -18.68
C CYS A 115 -9.88 -40.25 -18.65
N LYS A 116 -10.06 -40.90 -19.81
CA LYS A 116 -10.61 -42.26 -19.89
C LYS A 116 -9.69 -43.32 -19.29
N LYS A 117 -8.36 -43.13 -19.37
CA LYS A 117 -7.35 -44.07 -18.82
C LYS A 117 -7.13 -43.88 -17.33
N ASP A 118 -7.27 -42.64 -16.86
CA ASP A 118 -6.96 -42.26 -15.48
C ASP A 118 -8.06 -42.65 -14.48
N GLY A 119 -9.10 -43.37 -14.94
CA GLY A 119 -10.11 -44.01 -14.08
C GLY A 119 -10.56 -43.07 -12.95
N VAL A 120 -11.13 -41.92 -13.32
CA VAL A 120 -11.63 -40.93 -12.35
C VAL A 120 -12.77 -41.56 -11.54
N SER A 121 -12.41 -42.29 -10.50
CA SER A 121 -13.27 -42.57 -9.36
C SER A 121 -13.50 -41.24 -8.64
N GLN A 122 -14.77 -40.95 -8.41
CA GLN A 122 -15.30 -39.80 -7.69
C GLN A 122 -14.60 -39.54 -6.36
#